data_AF-A0A1I2BA79-F1
#
_entry.id   AF-A0A1I2BA79-F1
#
_cell.length_a   1.000
_cell.length_b   1.000
_cell.length_c   1.000
_cell.angle_alpha   90.00
_cell.angle_beta   90.00
_cell.angle_gamma   90.00
#
_symmetry.space_group_name_H-M   'P 1'
#
loop_
_entity.id
_entity.type
_entity.pdbx_description
1 polymer ?
#
loop_
_entity_poly.entity_id
_entity_poly.type
_entity_poly.pdbx_seq_one_letter_code
_entity_poly.pdbx_strand_id
1 'polypeptide(L)'
;MKIDRLEKDILEAFSSVRTKKPLVEQITNYVTINDCANATLAIGASPVMGDSFEEAAQMTSISDSLVINFGGIGKESLATMIKAGKLANEKNIGIVFDPVGSGATKYRNDSVFDFLKEVHPSVIKGNASEILYLSGENVKTKGVDSELDSLLAKGAAIKVADKYRCVCAVTGKVDIITDGRIVVTIENQSDKLAYITGTGCMIASLCGSFLGATKNPLVSAVCGVASMSLCGEMALEDGIPIGTYRQRLMDNIFELNAQKVEKYGRINFEHIESKYSMYLVTDEKACLGKAFYCCVEEALKGGAKVIQLREKEMDTGRFYQRALRIKKLCERYDALFIVNDRIDIALAVDADGIHIGQSDMPIEIARKLIGHNKIIGISAKSYEEAKAAQAKGADYIGMGAVYSTSTKSDTSIISDEEVEKIIEKIYIPILAIGGINIENVDKILKKGVDGVCIISDILNNDDCKLRTEEVVKIIKDNY
;
A
#
# COMPACT_ATOMS: atom_id res chain seq x y z
N MET A 1 8.90 8.27 -1.34
CA MET A 1 8.22 9.35 -2.12
C MET A 1 8.30 10.67 -1.35
N LYS A 2 8.72 11.80 -1.94
CA LYS A 2 8.80 13.10 -1.23
C LYS A 2 7.41 13.71 -0.95
N ILE A 3 7.26 14.43 0.17
CA ILE A 3 6.00 15.09 0.56
C ILE A 3 5.55 16.13 -0.47
N ASP A 4 6.43 17.04 -0.92
CA ASP A 4 6.09 18.08 -1.91
C ASP A 4 5.51 17.49 -3.21
N ARG A 5 6.01 16.31 -3.61
CA ARG A 5 5.46 15.57 -4.76
C ARG A 5 4.06 15.06 -4.45
N LEU A 6 3.85 14.46 -3.29
CA LEU A 6 2.55 13.94 -2.88
C LEU A 6 1.49 15.06 -2.83
N GLU A 7 1.84 16.22 -2.28
CA GLU A 7 0.97 17.41 -2.28
C GLU A 7 0.57 17.83 -3.69
N LYS A 8 1.55 17.91 -4.60
CA LYS A 8 1.29 18.22 -6.01
C LYS A 8 0.39 17.16 -6.67
N ASP A 9 0.67 15.88 -6.48
CA ASP A 9 -0.13 14.77 -7.03
C ASP A 9 -1.58 14.82 -6.51
N ILE A 10 -1.79 15.20 -5.23
CA ILE A 10 -3.12 15.41 -4.63
C ILE A 10 -3.87 16.53 -5.33
N LEU A 11 -3.24 17.69 -5.54
CA LEU A 11 -3.87 18.83 -6.22
C LEU A 11 -4.19 18.52 -7.69
N GLU A 12 -3.28 17.84 -8.40
CA GLU A 12 -3.47 17.40 -9.78
C GLU A 12 -4.62 16.36 -9.91
N ALA A 13 -4.84 15.53 -8.89
CA ALA A 13 -5.91 14.54 -8.88
C ALA A 13 -7.32 15.16 -8.97
N PHE A 14 -7.57 16.30 -8.30
CA PHE A 14 -8.84 17.04 -8.38
C PHE A 14 -9.15 17.57 -9.78
N SER A 15 -8.12 17.89 -10.56
CA SER A 15 -8.28 18.25 -11.97
C SER A 15 -8.41 16.99 -12.86
N SER A 16 -7.65 15.95 -12.53
CA SER A 16 -7.60 14.70 -13.29
C SER A 16 -8.94 13.95 -13.27
N VAL A 17 -9.63 13.90 -12.13
CA VAL A 17 -10.91 13.19 -12.01
C VAL A 17 -11.98 13.78 -12.94
N ARG A 18 -12.04 15.11 -13.07
CA ARG A 18 -13.01 15.80 -13.95
C ARG A 18 -12.65 15.73 -15.42
N THR A 19 -11.36 15.71 -15.75
CA THR A 19 -10.89 15.61 -17.15
C THR A 19 -10.99 14.20 -17.69
N LYS A 20 -10.61 13.19 -16.90
CA LYS A 20 -10.68 11.77 -17.29
C LYS A 20 -12.07 11.18 -17.17
N LYS A 21 -12.90 11.67 -16.24
CA LYS A 21 -14.26 11.16 -15.96
C LYS A 21 -14.30 9.63 -15.81
N PRO A 22 -13.50 9.06 -14.90
CA PRO A 22 -13.31 7.61 -14.84
C PRO A 22 -14.63 6.87 -14.59
N LEU A 23 -14.77 5.70 -15.20
CA LEU A 23 -15.87 4.78 -14.94
C LEU A 23 -15.59 4.00 -13.65
N VAL A 24 -16.46 4.18 -12.65
CA VAL A 24 -16.33 3.58 -11.32
C VAL A 24 -17.44 2.57 -11.12
N GLU A 25 -17.10 1.29 -11.19
CA GLU A 25 -18.03 0.22 -10.81
C GLU A 25 -18.16 0.19 -9.29
N GLN A 26 -19.40 0.09 -8.80
CA GLN A 26 -19.68 0.01 -7.37
C GLN A 26 -20.62 -1.15 -7.09
N ILE A 27 -20.12 -2.12 -6.33
CA ILE A 27 -20.90 -3.21 -5.76
C ILE A 27 -21.13 -2.83 -4.29
N THR A 28 -22.22 -2.11 -4.05
CA THR A 28 -22.51 -1.45 -2.76
C THR A 28 -23.88 -1.83 -2.21
N ASN A 29 -24.22 -1.28 -1.05
CA ASN A 29 -25.45 -1.60 -0.33
C ASN A 29 -26.66 -0.78 -0.83
N TYR A 30 -27.85 -1.36 -0.72
CA TYR A 30 -29.10 -0.74 -1.17
C TYR A 30 -29.50 0.53 -0.41
N VAL A 31 -28.94 0.79 0.78
CA VAL A 31 -29.28 1.97 1.59
C VAL A 31 -28.65 3.23 1.00
N THR A 32 -27.43 3.11 0.46
CA THR A 32 -26.60 4.27 0.07
C THR A 32 -26.30 4.32 -1.42
N ILE A 33 -26.79 3.35 -2.22
CA ILE A 33 -26.46 3.21 -3.64
C ILE A 33 -26.69 4.50 -4.45
N ASN A 34 -27.81 5.20 -4.22
CA ASN A 34 -28.11 6.46 -4.90
C ASN A 34 -27.17 7.60 -4.48
N ASP A 35 -26.83 7.68 -3.19
CA ASP A 35 -25.93 8.69 -2.66
C ASP A 35 -24.49 8.49 -3.14
N CYS A 36 -24.04 7.23 -3.16
CA CYS A 36 -22.77 6.83 -3.75
C CYS A 36 -22.67 7.21 -5.23
N ALA A 37 -23.71 6.95 -6.03
CA ALA A 37 -23.76 7.38 -7.43
C ALA A 37 -23.67 8.90 -7.57
N ASN A 38 -24.46 9.64 -6.79
CA ASN A 38 -24.50 11.09 -6.87
C ASN A 38 -23.18 11.74 -6.40
N ALA A 39 -22.53 11.21 -5.37
CA ALA A 39 -21.22 11.68 -4.93
C ALA A 39 -20.15 11.46 -6.02
N THR A 40 -20.17 10.32 -6.71
CA THR A 40 -19.29 10.03 -7.85
C THR A 40 -19.55 10.99 -9.02
N LEU A 41 -20.82 11.26 -9.35
CA LEU A 41 -21.18 12.25 -10.36
C LEU A 41 -20.73 13.66 -9.97
N ALA A 42 -20.95 14.04 -8.72
CA ALA A 42 -20.63 15.37 -8.21
C ALA A 42 -19.12 15.67 -8.35
N ILE A 43 -18.27 14.74 -7.93
CA ILE A 43 -16.81 14.92 -8.05
C ILE A 43 -16.31 14.87 -9.51
N GLY A 44 -17.16 14.43 -10.45
CA GLY A 44 -16.89 14.47 -11.89
C GLY A 44 -16.54 13.13 -12.54
N ALA A 45 -16.74 12.02 -11.83
CA ALA A 45 -16.58 10.66 -12.36
C ALA A 45 -17.93 10.07 -12.84
N SER A 46 -17.88 8.88 -13.42
CA SER A 46 -19.06 8.18 -13.97
C SER A 46 -19.35 6.92 -13.15
N PRO A 47 -20.44 6.85 -12.35
CA PRO A 47 -20.76 5.65 -11.60
C PRO A 47 -21.44 4.59 -12.47
N VAL A 48 -21.19 3.32 -12.17
CA VAL A 48 -21.99 2.19 -12.65
C VAL A 48 -22.22 1.18 -11.53
N MET A 49 -23.43 0.64 -11.43
CA MET A 49 -23.83 -0.30 -10.38
C MET A 49 -23.98 -1.69 -11.00
N GLY A 50 -22.90 -2.48 -11.01
CA GLY A 50 -22.86 -3.83 -11.57
C GLY A 50 -22.89 -4.89 -10.47
N ASP A 51 -24.01 -5.09 -9.79
CA ASP A 51 -24.11 -5.96 -8.60
C ASP A 51 -24.66 -7.37 -8.89
N SER A 52 -25.02 -7.66 -10.15
CA SER A 52 -25.46 -9.00 -10.58
C SER A 52 -24.29 -9.95 -10.81
N PHE A 53 -24.45 -11.23 -10.44
CA PHE A 53 -23.38 -12.22 -10.59
C PHE A 53 -22.99 -12.46 -12.06
N GLU A 54 -23.95 -12.33 -12.96
CA GLU A 54 -23.83 -12.56 -14.39
C GLU A 54 -22.97 -11.49 -15.07
N GLU A 55 -23.13 -10.22 -14.70
CA GLU A 55 -22.54 -9.08 -15.41
C GLU A 55 -21.37 -8.41 -14.68
N ALA A 56 -21.28 -8.51 -13.35
CA ALA A 56 -20.31 -7.74 -12.55
C ALA A 56 -18.88 -7.83 -13.10
N ALA A 57 -18.41 -9.05 -13.40
CA ALA A 57 -17.08 -9.22 -14.00
C ALA A 57 -16.94 -8.54 -15.38
N GLN A 58 -17.98 -8.55 -16.21
CA GLN A 58 -17.94 -7.86 -17.51
C GLN A 58 -17.86 -6.35 -17.31
N MET A 59 -18.60 -5.82 -16.32
CA MET A 59 -18.55 -4.41 -15.95
C MET A 59 -17.19 -4.00 -15.37
N THR A 60 -16.61 -4.82 -14.48
CA THR A 60 -15.25 -4.63 -13.97
C THR A 60 -14.27 -4.54 -15.11
N SER A 61 -14.43 -5.37 -16.13
CA SER A 61 -13.49 -5.50 -17.23
C SER A 61 -13.29 -4.22 -18.06
N ILE A 62 -14.26 -3.29 -18.01
CA ILE A 62 -14.28 -2.02 -18.74
C ILE A 62 -14.20 -0.79 -17.81
N SER A 63 -14.20 -1.00 -16.49
CA SER A 63 -14.17 0.08 -15.50
C SER A 63 -12.74 0.51 -15.19
N ASP A 64 -12.56 1.77 -14.80
CA ASP A 64 -11.27 2.32 -14.40
C ASP A 64 -10.93 1.98 -12.93
N SER A 65 -11.95 1.70 -12.12
CA SER A 65 -11.82 1.26 -10.73
C SER A 65 -13.06 0.50 -10.25
N LEU A 66 -12.91 -0.26 -9.18
CA LEU A 66 -13.95 -1.04 -8.53
C LEU A 66 -14.08 -0.65 -7.05
N VAL A 67 -15.30 -0.38 -6.61
CA VAL A 67 -15.64 -0.14 -5.20
C VAL A 67 -16.48 -1.30 -4.69
N ILE A 68 -16.03 -1.95 -3.62
CA ILE A 68 -16.74 -3.05 -2.96
C ILE A 68 -17.06 -2.62 -1.53
N ASN A 69 -18.35 -2.64 -1.18
CA ASN A 69 -18.83 -2.26 0.14
C ASN A 69 -19.65 -3.40 0.77
N PHE A 70 -19.32 -3.76 2.00
CA PHE A 70 -19.94 -4.89 2.70
C PHE A 70 -21.25 -4.56 3.44
N GLY A 71 -21.79 -3.35 3.27
CA GLY A 71 -23.11 -3.00 3.78
C GLY A 71 -24.16 -3.98 3.26
N GLY A 72 -24.99 -4.53 4.16
CA GLY A 72 -26.04 -5.49 3.77
C GLY A 72 -25.57 -6.80 3.10
N ILE A 73 -24.31 -7.23 3.29
CA ILE A 73 -23.74 -8.41 2.63
C ILE A 73 -24.53 -9.71 2.88
N GLY A 74 -24.78 -10.45 1.79
CA GLY A 74 -25.32 -11.81 1.77
C GLY A 74 -24.40 -12.79 1.03
N LYS A 75 -24.79 -14.06 0.95
CA LYS A 75 -23.95 -15.12 0.36
C LYS A 75 -23.72 -14.91 -1.14
N GLU A 76 -24.77 -14.54 -1.86
CA GLU A 76 -24.72 -14.31 -3.31
C GLU A 76 -23.90 -13.05 -3.64
N SER A 77 -24.15 -11.95 -2.92
CA SER A 77 -23.39 -10.70 -3.12
C SER A 77 -21.90 -10.89 -2.82
N LEU A 78 -21.52 -11.68 -1.80
CA LEU A 78 -20.11 -12.00 -1.53
C LEU A 78 -19.47 -12.74 -2.71
N ALA A 79 -20.16 -13.72 -3.31
CA ALA A 79 -19.66 -14.44 -4.47
C ALA A 79 -19.46 -13.51 -5.68
N THR A 80 -20.38 -12.58 -5.90
CA THR A 80 -20.25 -11.54 -6.94
C THR A 80 -19.04 -10.63 -6.67
N MET A 81 -18.89 -10.12 -5.44
CA MET A 81 -17.78 -9.25 -5.04
C MET A 81 -16.42 -9.94 -5.22
N ILE A 82 -16.30 -11.22 -4.84
CA ILE A 82 -15.06 -12.00 -5.05
C ILE A 82 -14.79 -12.17 -6.55
N LYS A 83 -15.81 -12.48 -7.36
CA LYS A 83 -15.65 -12.67 -8.81
C LYS A 83 -15.17 -11.38 -9.49
N ALA A 84 -15.80 -10.25 -9.19
CA ALA A 84 -15.40 -8.93 -9.68
C ALA A 84 -13.98 -8.57 -9.22
N GLY A 85 -13.70 -8.72 -7.91
CA GLY A 85 -12.40 -8.40 -7.32
C GLY A 85 -11.24 -9.21 -7.91
N LYS A 86 -11.42 -10.52 -8.15
CA LYS A 86 -10.40 -11.36 -8.80
C LYS A 86 -10.07 -10.88 -10.21
N LEU A 87 -11.08 -10.53 -10.99
CA LEU A 87 -10.86 -10.01 -12.34
C LEU A 87 -10.19 -8.63 -12.30
N ALA A 88 -10.58 -7.77 -11.36
CA ALA A 88 -9.92 -6.50 -11.15
C ALA A 88 -8.42 -6.70 -10.85
N ASN A 89 -8.05 -7.63 -9.97
CA ASN A 89 -6.65 -7.96 -9.72
C ASN A 89 -5.94 -8.51 -10.96
N GLU A 90 -6.56 -9.43 -11.71
CA GLU A 90 -5.97 -9.96 -12.96
C GLU A 90 -5.67 -8.86 -13.99
N LYS A 91 -6.54 -7.85 -14.07
CA LYS A 91 -6.40 -6.72 -15.00
C LYS A 91 -5.65 -5.51 -14.42
N ASN A 92 -5.15 -5.58 -13.19
CA ASN A 92 -4.56 -4.44 -12.46
C ASN A 92 -5.51 -3.22 -12.38
N ILE A 93 -6.80 -3.47 -12.19
CA ILE A 93 -7.81 -2.45 -11.91
C ILE A 93 -7.83 -2.21 -10.40
N GLY A 94 -7.79 -0.95 -10.00
CA GLY A 94 -7.73 -0.56 -8.59
C GLY A 94 -9.04 -0.88 -7.86
N ILE A 95 -8.92 -1.39 -6.63
CA ILE A 95 -10.06 -1.79 -5.81
C ILE A 95 -10.08 -0.95 -4.52
N VAL A 96 -11.20 -0.31 -4.23
CA VAL A 96 -11.52 0.27 -2.92
C VAL A 96 -12.44 -0.68 -2.17
N PHE A 97 -12.02 -1.10 -0.99
CA PHE A 97 -12.77 -2.02 -0.15
C PHE A 97 -13.24 -1.33 1.15
N ASP A 98 -14.54 -1.37 1.41
CA ASP A 98 -15.19 -0.83 2.60
C ASP A 98 -15.80 -1.99 3.43
N PRO A 99 -15.12 -2.44 4.51
CA PRO A 99 -15.47 -3.62 5.29
C PRO A 99 -16.54 -3.30 6.34
N VAL A 100 -17.62 -2.63 5.92
CA VAL A 100 -18.68 -2.11 6.80
C VAL A 100 -19.16 -3.16 7.79
N GLY A 101 -19.09 -2.82 9.08
CA GLY A 101 -19.56 -3.66 10.18
C GLY A 101 -18.66 -4.86 10.47
N SER A 102 -17.41 -4.86 9.99
CA SER A 102 -16.39 -5.79 10.50
C SER A 102 -16.20 -5.57 12.00
N GLY A 103 -16.00 -6.66 12.73
CA GLY A 103 -16.05 -6.72 14.19
C GLY A 103 -17.47 -6.87 14.79
N ALA A 104 -18.55 -6.67 14.02
CA ALA A 104 -19.91 -6.67 14.59
C ALA A 104 -20.56 -8.07 14.66
N THR A 105 -20.39 -8.91 13.62
CA THR A 105 -20.99 -10.25 13.58
C THR A 105 -20.01 -11.26 13.00
N LYS A 106 -20.14 -12.52 13.41
CA LYS A 106 -19.30 -13.61 12.89
C LYS A 106 -19.36 -13.71 11.36
N TYR A 107 -20.55 -13.64 10.78
CA TYR A 107 -20.72 -13.75 9.31
C TYR A 107 -19.99 -12.63 8.55
N ARG A 108 -20.08 -11.38 9.02
CA ARG A 108 -19.35 -10.27 8.40
C ARG A 108 -17.84 -10.49 8.50
N ASN A 109 -17.37 -10.94 9.66
CA ASN A 109 -15.96 -11.20 9.91
C ASN A 109 -15.41 -12.31 9.01
N ASP A 110 -16.12 -13.44 8.92
CA ASP A 110 -15.76 -14.57 8.08
C ASP A 110 -15.75 -14.13 6.59
N SER A 111 -16.74 -13.35 6.17
CA SER A 111 -16.84 -12.82 4.79
C SER A 111 -15.67 -11.90 4.44
N VAL A 112 -15.21 -11.05 5.36
CA VAL A 112 -14.07 -10.16 5.11
C VAL A 112 -12.79 -10.98 4.95
N PHE A 113 -12.61 -12.00 5.80
CA PHE A 113 -11.47 -12.90 5.68
C PHE A 113 -11.49 -13.68 4.36
N ASP A 114 -12.64 -14.25 3.99
CA ASP A 114 -12.81 -14.99 2.74
C ASP A 114 -12.55 -14.10 1.51
N PHE A 115 -12.99 -12.84 1.56
CA PHE A 115 -12.74 -11.87 0.50
C PHE A 115 -11.26 -11.49 0.40
N LEU A 116 -10.61 -11.08 1.51
CA LEU A 116 -9.21 -10.65 1.52
C LEU A 116 -8.22 -11.78 1.24
N LYS A 117 -8.64 -13.04 1.36
CA LYS A 117 -7.86 -14.21 0.95
C LYS A 117 -7.76 -14.32 -0.58
N GLU A 118 -8.80 -13.90 -1.28
CA GLU A 118 -9.00 -14.13 -2.71
C GLU A 118 -8.83 -12.86 -3.55
N VAL A 119 -8.97 -11.69 -2.93
CA VAL A 119 -8.93 -10.37 -3.56
C VAL A 119 -7.99 -9.46 -2.78
N HIS A 120 -7.18 -8.70 -3.52
CA HIS A 120 -6.17 -7.77 -2.99
C HIS A 120 -6.60 -6.32 -3.24
N PRO A 121 -7.16 -5.61 -2.24
CA PRO A 121 -7.57 -4.22 -2.40
C PRO A 121 -6.39 -3.27 -2.60
N SER A 122 -6.60 -2.20 -3.36
CA SER A 122 -5.65 -1.08 -3.44
C SER A 122 -5.81 -0.13 -2.26
N VAL A 123 -7.07 0.07 -1.81
CA VAL A 123 -7.43 0.89 -0.65
C VAL A 123 -8.40 0.11 0.22
N ILE A 124 -8.15 0.02 1.52
CA ILE A 124 -9.12 -0.41 2.53
C ILE A 124 -9.54 0.82 3.32
N LYS A 125 -10.84 1.12 3.35
CA LYS A 125 -11.38 2.30 4.04
C LYS A 125 -12.39 1.86 5.08
N GLY A 126 -12.18 2.21 6.34
CA GLY A 126 -13.09 1.87 7.43
C GLY A 126 -13.09 2.93 8.53
N ASN A 127 -13.98 2.80 9.49
CA ASN A 127 -13.83 3.52 10.75
C ASN A 127 -12.76 2.84 11.64
N ALA A 128 -12.36 3.51 12.71
CA ALA A 128 -11.32 2.98 13.60
C ALA A 128 -11.66 1.60 14.21
N SER A 129 -12.92 1.31 14.53
CA SER A 129 -13.30 -0.01 15.08
C SER A 129 -13.16 -1.14 14.07
N GLU A 130 -13.49 -0.88 12.81
CA GLU A 130 -13.33 -1.83 11.70
C GLU A 130 -11.86 -2.10 11.39
N ILE A 131 -11.03 -1.04 11.35
CA ILE A 131 -9.59 -1.17 11.08
C ILE A 131 -8.83 -1.82 12.25
N LEU A 132 -9.19 -1.52 13.49
CA LEU A 132 -8.66 -2.21 14.67
C LEU A 132 -8.96 -3.72 14.63
N TYR A 133 -10.16 -4.10 14.19
CA TYR A 133 -10.49 -5.51 14.00
C TYR A 133 -9.60 -6.15 12.91
N LEU A 134 -9.41 -5.47 11.77
CA LEU A 134 -8.60 -6.00 10.66
C LEU A 134 -7.10 -6.09 10.97
N SER A 135 -6.59 -5.21 11.84
CA SER A 135 -5.20 -5.25 12.30
C SER A 135 -4.92 -6.50 13.15
N GLY A 136 -5.96 -7.16 13.68
CA GLY A 136 -5.86 -8.31 14.56
C GLY A 136 -5.68 -7.94 16.04
N GLU A 137 -5.83 -6.67 16.39
CA GLU A 137 -5.84 -6.25 17.78
C GLU A 137 -7.16 -6.63 18.44
N ASN A 138 -7.09 -7.42 19.52
CA ASN A 138 -8.26 -7.81 20.31
C ASN A 138 -8.75 -6.64 21.19
N VAL A 139 -9.31 -5.60 20.56
CA VAL A 139 -9.94 -4.49 21.30
C VAL A 139 -11.42 -4.81 21.48
N LYS A 140 -11.86 -4.95 22.74
CA LYS A 140 -13.29 -4.93 23.08
C LYS A 140 -13.82 -3.54 22.77
N THR A 141 -14.60 -3.41 21.69
CA THR A 141 -15.15 -2.16 21.18
C THR A 141 -15.99 -1.42 22.24
N LYS A 142 -15.45 -0.32 22.75
CA LYS A 142 -16.21 0.87 23.16
C LYS A 142 -15.65 2.04 22.36
N GLY A 143 -16.52 2.93 21.91
CA GLY A 143 -16.20 4.01 20.96
C GLY A 143 -14.92 4.77 21.26
N VAL A 144 -14.30 5.24 20.18
CA VAL A 144 -13.01 5.93 20.12
C VAL A 144 -13.26 7.44 20.16
N ASP A 145 -13.06 8.07 21.32
CA ASP A 145 -13.37 9.49 21.60
C ASP A 145 -12.22 10.26 22.30
N SER A 146 -10.98 9.75 22.29
CA SER A 146 -9.82 10.32 22.99
C SER A 146 -8.54 10.43 22.12
N GLU A 147 -7.53 11.20 22.56
CA GLU A 147 -6.22 11.27 21.88
C GLU A 147 -5.51 9.91 21.80
N LEU A 148 -5.70 9.08 22.83
CA LEU A 148 -5.21 7.71 22.87
C LEU A 148 -5.76 6.89 21.68
N ASP A 149 -6.99 7.19 21.26
CA ASP A 149 -7.67 6.49 20.19
C ASP A 149 -7.13 6.84 18.80
N SER A 150 -6.63 8.06 18.60
CA SER A 150 -5.96 8.47 17.36
C SER A 150 -4.64 7.73 17.17
N LEU A 151 -3.85 7.59 18.25
CA LEU A 151 -2.60 6.84 18.26
C LEU A 151 -2.83 5.34 17.97
N LEU A 152 -3.86 4.75 18.59
CA LEU A 152 -4.28 3.37 18.32
C LEU A 152 -4.74 3.19 16.87
N ALA A 153 -5.55 4.12 16.36
CA ALA A 153 -6.02 4.10 14.97
C ALA A 153 -4.85 4.21 13.98
N LYS A 154 -3.86 5.08 14.24
CA LYS A 154 -2.64 5.20 13.43
C LYS A 154 -1.86 3.88 13.40
N GLY A 155 -1.61 3.29 14.57
CA GLY A 155 -0.91 2.00 14.66
C GLY A 155 -1.65 0.88 13.92
N ALA A 156 -2.97 0.80 14.07
CA ALA A 156 -3.81 -0.17 13.37
C ALA A 156 -3.80 0.05 11.85
N ALA A 157 -3.85 1.30 11.39
CA ALA A 157 -3.81 1.65 9.98
C ALA A 157 -2.51 1.19 9.31
N ILE A 158 -1.36 1.45 9.96
CA ILE A 158 -0.04 1.01 9.48
C ILE A 158 0.01 -0.52 9.38
N LYS A 159 -0.45 -1.22 10.43
CA LYS A 159 -0.51 -2.69 10.43
C LYS A 159 -1.39 -3.25 9.31
N VAL A 160 -2.55 -2.65 9.07
CA VAL A 160 -3.46 -3.07 7.98
C VAL A 160 -2.82 -2.79 6.62
N ALA A 161 -2.23 -1.61 6.42
CA ALA A 161 -1.52 -1.26 5.19
C ALA A 161 -0.38 -2.25 4.90
N ASP A 162 0.40 -2.62 5.92
CA ASP A 162 1.50 -3.57 5.76
C ASP A 162 1.03 -5.00 5.52
N LYS A 163 0.07 -5.47 6.31
CA LYS A 163 -0.46 -6.84 6.27
C LYS A 163 -1.14 -7.14 4.94
N TYR A 164 -1.96 -6.22 4.45
CA TYR A 164 -2.71 -6.38 3.21
C TYR A 164 -2.06 -5.66 2.02
N ARG A 165 -0.85 -5.10 2.17
CA ARG A 165 -0.08 -4.38 1.13
C ARG A 165 -0.96 -3.45 0.29
N CYS A 166 -1.67 -2.58 1.00
CA CYS A 166 -2.62 -1.64 0.42
C CYS A 166 -2.49 -0.29 1.14
N VAL A 167 -3.25 0.69 0.68
CA VAL A 167 -3.49 1.90 1.48
C VAL A 167 -4.60 1.63 2.47
N CYS A 168 -4.42 2.03 3.72
CA CYS A 168 -5.46 2.01 4.74
C CYS A 168 -5.93 3.44 5.02
N ALA A 169 -7.23 3.67 5.01
CA ALA A 169 -7.86 4.93 5.37
C ALA A 169 -8.82 4.71 6.55
N VAL A 170 -8.49 5.31 7.70
CA VAL A 170 -9.32 5.33 8.90
C VAL A 170 -10.07 6.65 8.95
N THR A 171 -11.40 6.60 8.91
CA THR A 171 -12.23 7.81 9.05
C THR A 171 -12.66 8.02 10.48
N GLY A 172 -12.65 9.27 10.94
CA GLY A 172 -12.97 9.66 12.32
C GLY A 172 -12.97 11.17 12.53
N LYS A 173 -12.73 11.61 13.77
CA LYS A 173 -12.57 13.05 14.08
C LYS A 173 -11.30 13.64 13.44
N VAL A 174 -10.24 12.82 13.43
CA VAL A 174 -9.04 13.02 12.60
C VAL A 174 -8.98 11.81 11.70
N ASP A 175 -9.02 12.04 10.40
CA ASP A 175 -8.87 10.95 9.43
C ASP A 175 -7.39 10.61 9.27
N ILE A 176 -7.06 9.32 9.16
CA ILE A 176 -5.69 8.82 9.06
C ILE A 176 -5.59 7.95 7.82
N ILE A 177 -4.68 8.28 6.91
CA ILE A 177 -4.44 7.54 5.66
C ILE A 177 -2.97 7.14 5.60
N THR A 178 -2.67 5.88 5.29
CA THR A 178 -1.28 5.42 5.17
C THR A 178 -1.11 4.27 4.20
N ASP A 179 0.06 4.20 3.58
CA ASP A 179 0.54 3.08 2.77
C ASP A 179 1.65 2.27 3.48
N GLY A 180 1.87 2.51 4.78
CA GLY A 180 2.96 1.91 5.55
C GLY A 180 4.31 2.64 5.44
N ARG A 181 4.39 3.75 4.69
CA ARG A 181 5.60 4.59 4.55
C ARG A 181 5.35 6.06 4.84
N ILE A 182 4.15 6.53 4.51
CA ILE A 182 3.69 7.89 4.76
C ILE A 182 2.38 7.79 5.53
N VAL A 183 2.25 8.60 6.58
CA VAL A 183 0.99 8.83 7.27
C VAL A 183 0.50 10.22 6.90
N VAL A 184 -0.76 10.29 6.48
CA VAL A 184 -1.46 11.53 6.15
C VAL A 184 -2.61 11.69 7.13
N THR A 185 -2.71 12.85 7.78
CA THR A 185 -3.82 13.17 8.67
C THR A 185 -4.65 14.31 8.10
N ILE A 186 -5.98 14.17 8.12
CA ILE A 186 -6.93 15.21 7.69
C ILE A 186 -7.75 15.66 8.90
N GLU A 187 -7.74 16.97 9.17
CA GLU A 187 -8.34 17.57 10.37
C GLU A 187 -9.54 18.49 10.08
N ASN A 188 -10.06 18.48 8.85
CA ASN A 188 -11.35 19.09 8.53
C ASN A 188 -12.47 18.34 9.28
N GLN A 189 -13.37 19.05 9.94
CA GLN A 189 -14.34 18.47 10.87
C GLN A 189 -15.78 18.85 10.51
N SER A 190 -16.67 17.86 10.57
CA SER A 190 -18.11 18.11 10.60
C SER A 190 -18.89 17.00 11.30
N ASP A 191 -19.35 17.32 12.51
CA ASP A 191 -20.18 16.40 13.30
C ASP A 191 -21.50 16.05 12.60
N LYS A 192 -21.99 16.90 11.70
CA LYS A 192 -23.22 16.65 10.93
C LYS A 192 -23.09 15.52 9.91
N LEU A 193 -21.87 15.14 9.52
CA LEU A 193 -21.65 13.97 8.64
C LEU A 193 -22.15 12.67 9.26
N ALA A 194 -22.09 12.53 10.60
CA ALA A 194 -22.57 11.35 11.31
C ALA A 194 -24.11 11.17 11.24
N TYR A 195 -24.84 12.24 10.91
CA TYR A 195 -26.30 12.25 10.81
C TYR A 195 -26.82 12.04 9.38
N ILE A 196 -25.92 11.93 8.39
CA ILE A 196 -26.27 11.52 7.03
C ILE A 196 -25.87 10.05 6.88
N THR A 197 -26.84 9.18 6.60
CA THR A 197 -26.56 7.77 6.31
C THR A 197 -25.62 7.65 5.11
N GLY A 198 -24.64 6.75 5.20
CA GLY A 198 -23.79 6.42 4.07
C GLY A 198 -22.66 7.39 3.73
N THR A 199 -22.35 8.38 4.57
CA THR A 199 -21.16 9.25 4.36
C THR A 199 -19.88 8.44 4.24
N GLY A 200 -19.70 7.41 5.07
CA GLY A 200 -18.59 6.46 4.92
C GLY A 200 -18.55 5.75 3.56
N CYS A 201 -19.71 5.29 3.07
CA CYS A 201 -19.83 4.62 1.78
C CYS A 201 -19.57 5.57 0.61
N MET A 202 -20.04 6.82 0.71
CA MET A 202 -19.74 7.88 -0.26
C MET A 202 -18.24 8.19 -0.31
N ILE A 203 -17.52 8.16 0.82
CA ILE A 203 -16.05 8.30 0.82
C ILE A 203 -15.40 7.16 0.02
N ALA A 204 -15.87 5.91 0.17
CA ALA A 204 -15.35 4.80 -0.62
C ALA A 204 -15.58 5.02 -2.13
N SER A 205 -16.74 5.53 -2.51
CA SER A 205 -17.05 5.93 -3.90
C SER A 205 -16.15 7.06 -4.40
N LEU A 206 -15.88 8.07 -3.57
CA LEU A 206 -14.96 9.17 -3.90
C LEU A 206 -13.51 8.67 -4.06
N CYS A 207 -13.03 7.81 -3.16
CA CYS A 207 -11.73 7.13 -3.31
C CYS A 207 -11.67 6.37 -4.64
N GLY A 208 -12.73 5.64 -5.01
CA GLY A 208 -12.84 4.96 -6.30
C GLY A 208 -12.70 5.91 -7.49
N SER A 209 -13.43 7.03 -7.46
CA SER A 209 -13.32 8.09 -8.48
C SER A 209 -11.89 8.58 -8.68
N PHE A 210 -11.15 8.86 -7.60
CA PHE A 210 -9.76 9.28 -7.73
C PHE A 210 -8.83 8.14 -8.13
N LEU A 211 -9.10 6.91 -7.70
CA LEU A 211 -8.29 5.74 -8.02
C LEU A 211 -8.34 5.44 -9.52
N GLY A 212 -9.52 5.50 -10.15
CA GLY A 212 -9.66 5.38 -11.60
C GLY A 212 -8.96 6.51 -12.37
N ALA A 213 -8.90 7.72 -11.80
CA ALA A 213 -8.25 8.86 -12.43
C ALA A 213 -6.71 8.84 -12.31
N THR A 214 -6.15 8.45 -11.16
CA THR A 214 -4.71 8.61 -10.87
C THR A 214 -3.93 7.31 -10.90
N LYS A 215 -4.58 6.17 -10.62
CA LYS A 215 -3.94 4.86 -10.34
C LYS A 215 -2.95 4.87 -9.18
N ASN A 216 -2.87 5.95 -8.39
CA ASN A 216 -2.07 6.04 -7.17
C ASN A 216 -3.00 5.85 -5.96
N PRO A 217 -2.93 4.70 -5.27
CA PRO A 217 -3.84 4.42 -4.16
C PRO A 217 -3.77 5.43 -3.02
N LEU A 218 -2.59 5.94 -2.68
CA LEU A 218 -2.43 6.86 -1.54
C LEU A 218 -3.07 8.20 -1.86
N VAL A 219 -2.75 8.76 -3.03
CA VAL A 219 -3.38 9.98 -3.54
C VAL A 219 -4.89 9.81 -3.62
N SER A 220 -5.37 8.67 -4.12
CA SER A 220 -6.81 8.42 -4.25
C SER A 220 -7.55 8.40 -2.92
N ALA A 221 -6.97 7.79 -1.89
CA ALA A 221 -7.54 7.73 -0.56
C ALA A 221 -7.55 9.10 0.11
N VAL A 222 -6.43 9.85 0.01
CA VAL A 222 -6.35 11.21 0.55
C VAL A 222 -7.37 12.12 -0.12
N CYS A 223 -7.46 12.14 -1.45
CA CYS A 223 -8.42 12.97 -2.17
C CYS A 223 -9.87 12.59 -1.86
N GLY A 224 -10.19 11.29 -1.77
CA GLY A 224 -11.53 10.81 -1.47
C GLY A 224 -11.99 11.19 -0.06
N VAL A 225 -11.13 11.02 0.94
CA VAL A 225 -11.41 11.41 2.34
C VAL A 225 -11.46 12.94 2.46
N ALA A 226 -10.47 13.65 1.92
CA ALA A 226 -10.42 15.12 1.96
C ALA A 226 -11.66 15.74 1.31
N SER A 227 -12.17 15.17 0.22
CA SER A 227 -13.39 15.65 -0.44
C SER A 227 -14.58 15.66 0.51
N MET A 228 -14.80 14.58 1.27
CA MET A 228 -15.91 14.51 2.20
C MET A 228 -15.69 15.42 3.41
N SER A 229 -14.51 15.34 4.03
CA SER A 229 -14.24 16.07 5.28
C SER A 229 -14.25 17.58 5.06
N LEU A 230 -13.63 18.07 3.97
CA LEU A 230 -13.64 19.49 3.62
C LEU A 230 -15.02 19.98 3.20
N CYS A 231 -15.71 19.28 2.29
CA CYS A 231 -17.03 19.71 1.84
C CYS A 231 -18.07 19.65 2.96
N GLY A 232 -17.92 18.71 3.88
CA GLY A 232 -18.72 18.64 5.10
C GLY A 232 -18.51 19.84 6.00
N GLU A 233 -17.25 20.21 6.25
CA GLU A 233 -16.93 21.43 7.02
C GLU A 233 -17.46 22.69 6.33
N MET A 234 -17.27 22.83 5.02
CA MET A 234 -17.78 23.96 4.24
C MET A 234 -19.31 24.04 4.19
N ALA A 235 -20.01 22.94 4.42
CA ALA A 235 -21.48 22.90 4.46
C ALA A 235 -22.04 23.29 5.83
N LEU A 236 -21.20 23.37 6.87
CA LEU A 236 -21.62 23.73 8.22
C LEU A 236 -21.98 25.21 8.32
N GLU A 237 -23.15 25.46 8.90
CA GLU A 237 -23.58 26.76 9.40
C GLU A 237 -24.31 26.52 10.73
N ASP A 238 -24.27 27.49 11.63
CA ASP A 238 -24.97 27.40 12.91
C ASP A 238 -26.46 27.14 12.70
N GLY A 239 -26.97 26.10 13.36
CA GLY A 239 -28.39 25.74 13.28
C GLY A 239 -28.84 25.13 11.94
N ILE A 240 -27.95 24.83 11.00
CA ILE A 240 -28.35 24.29 9.69
C ILE A 240 -29.16 22.98 9.82
N PRO A 241 -30.37 22.90 9.24
CA PRO A 241 -31.14 21.65 9.21
C PRO A 241 -30.44 20.56 8.41
N ILE A 242 -30.61 19.29 8.80
CA ILE A 242 -29.85 18.18 8.21
C ILE A 242 -30.11 17.97 6.71
N GLY A 243 -31.34 18.25 6.24
CA GLY A 243 -31.69 18.16 4.82
C GLY A 243 -30.93 19.17 3.96
N THR A 244 -30.88 20.43 4.41
CA THR A 244 -30.13 21.50 3.74
C THR A 244 -28.63 21.25 3.81
N TYR A 245 -28.13 20.75 4.95
CA TYR A 245 -26.73 20.35 5.09
C TYR A 245 -26.34 19.27 4.08
N ARG A 246 -27.17 18.24 3.89
CA ARG A 246 -26.94 17.19 2.87
C ARG A 246 -26.89 17.75 1.45
N GLN A 247 -27.77 18.68 1.11
CA GLN A 247 -27.77 19.33 -0.21
C GLN A 247 -26.48 20.13 -0.42
N ARG A 248 -26.12 21.00 0.54
CA ARG A 248 -24.89 21.79 0.47
C ARG A 248 -23.63 20.95 0.46
N LEU A 249 -23.61 19.82 1.18
CA LEU A 249 -22.51 18.87 1.11
C LEU A 249 -22.31 18.39 -0.33
N MET A 250 -23.38 18.00 -1.02
CA MET A 250 -23.31 17.55 -2.41
C MET A 250 -22.91 18.68 -3.36
N ASP A 251 -23.45 19.89 -3.18
CA ASP A 251 -23.06 21.08 -3.96
C ASP A 251 -21.58 21.41 -3.78
N ASN A 252 -21.08 21.34 -2.54
CA ASN A 252 -19.67 21.55 -2.23
C ASN A 252 -18.77 20.50 -2.89
N ILE A 253 -19.19 19.22 -2.92
CA ILE A 253 -18.46 18.17 -3.65
C ILE A 253 -18.45 18.49 -5.15
N PHE A 254 -19.59 18.93 -5.69
CA PHE A 254 -19.71 19.30 -7.10
C PHE A 254 -18.82 20.48 -7.49
N GLU A 255 -18.65 21.46 -6.61
CA GLU A 255 -17.79 22.62 -6.85
C GLU A 255 -16.34 22.45 -6.37
N LEU A 256 -15.99 21.32 -5.79
CA LEU A 256 -14.66 21.10 -5.21
C LEU A 256 -13.58 21.12 -6.31
N ASN A 257 -12.48 21.81 -6.03
CA ASN A 257 -11.33 21.95 -6.93
C ASN A 257 -10.03 22.07 -6.14
N ALA A 258 -8.90 22.02 -6.84
CA ALA A 258 -7.56 22.10 -6.24
C ALA A 258 -7.37 23.37 -5.40
N GLN A 259 -7.89 24.52 -5.86
CA GLN A 259 -7.75 25.79 -5.12
C GLN A 259 -8.49 25.79 -3.78
N LYS A 260 -9.70 25.19 -3.72
CA LYS A 260 -10.44 25.03 -2.46
C LYS A 260 -9.70 24.09 -1.51
N VAL A 261 -9.13 22.99 -2.02
CA VAL A 261 -8.36 22.03 -1.21
C VAL A 261 -7.09 22.66 -0.66
N GLU A 262 -6.33 23.37 -1.48
CA GLU A 262 -5.12 24.09 -1.04
C GLU A 262 -5.42 25.17 -0.01
N LYS A 263 -6.54 25.90 -0.18
CA LYS A 263 -6.90 27.01 0.72
C LYS A 263 -7.50 26.56 2.06
N TYR A 264 -8.30 25.50 2.06
CA TYR A 264 -9.13 25.13 3.21
C TYR A 264 -8.82 23.73 3.77
N GLY A 265 -8.07 22.90 3.05
CA GLY A 265 -7.66 21.59 3.51
C GLY A 265 -6.68 21.70 4.69
N ARG A 266 -6.93 20.91 5.73
CA ARG A 266 -5.98 20.71 6.84
C ARG A 266 -5.40 19.31 6.74
N ILE A 267 -4.39 19.17 5.88
CA ILE A 267 -3.74 17.90 5.54
C ILE A 267 -2.30 17.97 6.02
N ASN A 268 -1.90 17.08 6.93
CA ASN A 268 -0.52 16.97 7.41
C ASN A 268 0.09 15.65 6.93
N PHE A 269 1.40 15.65 6.73
CA PHE A 269 2.16 14.50 6.23
C PHE A 269 3.29 14.15 7.20
N GLU A 270 3.50 12.86 7.43
CA GLU A 270 4.56 12.34 8.27
C GLU A 270 5.20 11.13 7.58
N HIS A 271 6.52 11.14 7.46
CA HIS A 271 7.26 9.96 7.05
C HIS A 271 7.42 8.99 8.22
N ILE A 272 7.24 7.70 7.94
CA ILE A 272 7.49 6.65 8.92
C ILE A 272 8.50 5.64 8.36
N GLU A 273 9.18 4.95 9.26
CA GLU A 273 10.12 3.91 8.87
C GLU A 273 9.40 2.80 8.09
N SER A 274 9.78 2.63 6.83
CA SER A 274 9.27 1.58 5.94
C SER A 274 9.64 0.18 6.45
N LYS A 275 8.76 -0.81 6.30
CA LYS A 275 9.11 -2.22 6.54
C LYS A 275 10.21 -2.76 5.61
N TYR A 276 10.56 -2.03 4.55
CA TYR A 276 11.66 -2.34 3.64
C TYR A 276 12.92 -1.51 3.90
N SER A 277 12.97 -0.72 4.98
CA SER A 277 14.01 0.26 5.26
C SER A 277 15.42 -0.33 5.21
N MET A 278 15.61 -1.48 5.86
CA MET A 278 16.88 -2.21 5.91
C MET A 278 16.71 -3.64 5.39
N TYR A 279 17.27 -3.88 4.19
CA TYR A 279 17.11 -5.13 3.45
C TYR A 279 18.49 -5.80 3.28
N LEU A 280 18.66 -7.01 3.82
CA LEU A 280 19.87 -7.80 3.64
C LEU A 280 19.69 -8.80 2.48
N VAL A 281 20.64 -8.81 1.54
CA VAL A 281 20.75 -9.88 0.54
C VAL A 281 21.88 -10.81 0.97
N THR A 282 21.58 -12.11 1.10
CA THR A 282 22.59 -13.08 1.54
C THR A 282 23.61 -13.37 0.45
N ASP A 283 24.87 -13.60 0.85
CA ASP A 283 25.92 -14.17 0.01
C ASP A 283 26.90 -14.93 0.91
N GLU A 284 26.97 -16.26 0.79
CA GLU A 284 27.88 -17.08 1.61
C GLU A 284 29.35 -16.70 1.41
N LYS A 285 29.75 -16.23 0.21
CA LYS A 285 31.13 -15.79 -0.05
C LYS A 285 31.46 -14.50 0.69
N ALA A 286 30.49 -13.60 0.84
CA ALA A 286 30.64 -12.36 1.59
C ALA A 286 30.77 -12.61 3.11
N CYS A 287 30.46 -13.79 3.62
CA CYS A 287 30.67 -14.10 5.04
C CYS A 287 32.14 -14.29 5.42
N LEU A 288 33.07 -14.36 4.44
CA LEU A 288 34.52 -14.50 4.65
C LEU A 288 34.90 -15.63 5.64
N GLY A 289 34.17 -16.75 5.59
CA GLY A 289 34.40 -17.92 6.44
C GLY A 289 33.66 -17.90 7.79
N LYS A 290 32.98 -16.80 8.14
CA LYS A 290 32.07 -16.77 9.30
C LYS A 290 30.86 -17.66 9.09
N ALA A 291 30.26 -18.12 10.18
CA ALA A 291 29.07 -18.95 10.14
C ALA A 291 27.88 -18.20 9.52
N PHE A 292 27.48 -18.60 8.32
CA PHE A 292 26.43 -17.96 7.51
C PHE A 292 25.16 -17.60 8.30
N TYR A 293 24.59 -18.57 9.02
CA TYR A 293 23.35 -18.33 9.79
C TYR A 293 23.55 -17.36 10.94
N CYS A 294 24.75 -17.30 11.53
CA CYS A 294 25.08 -16.33 12.56
C CYS A 294 25.16 -14.93 11.97
N CYS A 295 25.80 -14.74 10.80
CA CYS A 295 25.81 -13.43 10.14
C CYS A 295 24.40 -12.91 9.84
N VAL A 296 23.51 -13.79 9.36
CA VAL A 296 22.10 -13.41 9.09
C VAL A 296 21.35 -13.09 10.39
N GLU A 297 21.52 -13.89 11.43
CA GLU A 297 20.87 -13.64 12.72
C GLU A 297 21.37 -12.36 13.40
N GLU A 298 22.67 -12.06 13.31
CA GLU A 298 23.24 -10.81 13.82
C GLU A 298 22.71 -9.59 13.05
N ALA A 299 22.56 -9.68 11.73
CA ALA A 299 21.92 -8.62 10.95
C ALA A 299 20.44 -8.40 11.35
N LEU A 300 19.69 -9.47 11.60
CA LEU A 300 18.31 -9.39 12.13
C LEU A 300 18.27 -8.70 13.50
N LYS A 301 19.17 -9.08 14.42
CA LYS A 301 19.31 -8.43 15.73
C LYS A 301 19.67 -6.95 15.62
N GLY A 302 20.44 -6.57 14.60
CA GLY A 302 20.81 -5.19 14.33
C GLY A 302 19.70 -4.36 13.67
N GLY A 303 18.56 -4.98 13.33
CA GLY A 303 17.38 -4.29 12.83
C GLY A 303 17.07 -4.49 11.35
N ALA A 304 17.70 -5.46 10.67
CA ALA A 304 17.29 -5.82 9.31
C ALA A 304 15.82 -6.29 9.30
N LYS A 305 15.02 -5.72 8.42
CA LYS A 305 13.57 -6.00 8.29
C LYS A 305 13.24 -6.98 7.18
N VAL A 306 14.16 -7.15 6.22
CA VAL A 306 13.98 -8.08 5.10
C VAL A 306 15.25 -8.87 4.87
N ILE A 307 15.12 -10.18 4.71
CA ILE A 307 16.21 -11.08 4.32
C ILE A 307 15.87 -11.71 2.98
N GLN A 308 16.72 -11.50 1.98
CA GLN A 308 16.63 -12.19 0.70
C GLN A 308 17.67 -13.30 0.61
N LEU A 309 17.21 -14.54 0.49
CA LEU A 309 18.09 -15.66 0.19
C LEU A 309 18.47 -15.66 -1.29
N ARG A 310 19.77 -15.45 -1.56
CA ARG A 310 20.37 -15.48 -2.88
C ARG A 310 21.61 -16.36 -2.89
N GLU A 311 21.51 -17.53 -3.52
CA GLU A 311 22.60 -18.49 -3.69
C GLU A 311 22.55 -19.08 -5.10
N LYS A 312 23.40 -18.57 -6.02
CA LYS A 312 23.31 -18.92 -7.45
C LYS A 312 23.87 -20.31 -7.79
N GLU A 313 24.86 -20.76 -7.04
CA GLU A 313 25.63 -21.98 -7.34
C GLU A 313 25.19 -23.18 -6.49
N MET A 314 24.06 -23.08 -5.78
CA MET A 314 23.60 -24.09 -4.83
C MET A 314 22.57 -25.03 -5.48
N ASP A 315 22.70 -26.33 -5.20
CA ASP A 315 21.69 -27.31 -5.60
C ASP A 315 20.36 -27.09 -4.88
N THR A 316 19.26 -27.48 -5.53
CA THR A 316 17.90 -27.27 -5.04
C THR A 316 17.65 -27.84 -3.64
N GLY A 317 18.17 -29.03 -3.33
CA GLY A 317 17.93 -29.70 -2.04
C GLY A 317 18.56 -28.93 -0.89
N ARG A 318 19.82 -28.52 -1.06
CA ARG A 318 20.53 -27.68 -0.07
C ARG A 318 19.91 -26.29 0.04
N PHE A 319 19.51 -25.70 -1.08
CA PHE A 319 18.86 -24.39 -1.11
C PHE A 319 17.55 -24.42 -0.30
N TYR A 320 16.71 -25.45 -0.50
CA TYR A 320 15.48 -25.64 0.27
C TYR A 320 15.72 -25.73 1.78
N GLN A 321 16.71 -26.53 2.20
CA GLN A 321 17.06 -26.66 3.62
C GLN A 321 17.58 -25.36 4.22
N ARG A 322 18.36 -24.58 3.45
CA ARG A 322 18.80 -23.25 3.86
C ARG A 322 17.61 -22.29 3.98
N ALA A 323 16.71 -22.29 3.00
CA ALA A 323 15.50 -21.47 3.00
C ALA A 323 14.60 -21.74 4.21
N LEU A 324 14.36 -23.00 4.57
CA LEU A 324 13.60 -23.36 5.78
C LEU A 324 14.20 -22.77 7.07
N ARG A 325 15.53 -22.77 7.18
CA ARG A 325 16.21 -22.23 8.37
C ARG A 325 16.14 -20.71 8.42
N ILE A 326 16.31 -20.05 7.28
CA ILE A 326 16.21 -18.59 7.18
C ILE A 326 14.77 -18.12 7.42
N LYS A 327 13.76 -18.84 6.92
CA LYS A 327 12.35 -18.54 7.23
C LYS A 327 12.09 -18.53 8.75
N LYS A 328 12.50 -19.58 9.46
CA LYS A 328 12.38 -19.65 10.93
C LYS A 328 13.14 -18.55 11.66
N LEU A 329 14.27 -18.11 11.10
CA LEU A 329 14.98 -16.94 11.61
C LEU A 329 14.12 -15.69 11.45
N CYS A 330 13.63 -15.42 10.25
CA CYS A 330 12.81 -14.23 9.95
C CYS A 330 11.53 -14.18 10.82
N GLU A 331 10.83 -15.31 10.99
CA GLU A 331 9.64 -15.41 11.86
C GLU A 331 9.94 -15.01 13.32
N ARG A 332 11.12 -15.35 13.85
CA ARG A 332 11.50 -15.02 15.24
C ARG A 332 11.75 -13.52 15.45
N TYR A 333 12.11 -12.79 14.40
CA TYR A 333 12.47 -11.37 14.47
C TYR A 333 11.44 -10.47 13.76
N ASP A 334 10.29 -11.01 13.36
CA ASP A 334 9.24 -10.29 12.62
C ASP A 334 9.78 -9.60 11.35
N ALA A 335 10.60 -10.33 10.60
CA ALA A 335 11.22 -9.88 9.36
C ALA A 335 10.62 -10.61 8.15
N LEU A 336 10.61 -9.96 6.99
CA LEU A 336 10.16 -10.57 5.74
C LEU A 336 11.24 -11.47 5.16
N PHE A 337 10.83 -12.64 4.68
CA PHE A 337 11.67 -13.59 3.99
C PHE A 337 11.37 -13.63 2.48
N ILE A 338 12.35 -13.22 1.68
CA ILE A 338 12.26 -13.16 0.22
C ILE A 338 13.20 -14.19 -0.41
N VAL A 339 12.73 -14.89 -1.44
CA VAL A 339 13.55 -15.84 -2.20
C VAL A 339 13.92 -15.23 -3.56
N ASN A 340 15.21 -15.21 -3.88
CA ASN A 340 15.66 -14.74 -5.18
C ASN A 340 15.33 -15.75 -6.29
N ASP A 341 14.57 -15.36 -7.32
CA ASP A 341 14.30 -16.08 -8.58
C ASP A 341 13.53 -17.42 -8.46
N ARG A 342 13.82 -18.22 -7.43
CA ARG A 342 13.30 -19.57 -7.20
C ARG A 342 11.88 -19.58 -6.63
N ILE A 343 10.89 -19.37 -7.50
CA ILE A 343 9.45 -19.43 -7.17
C ILE A 343 9.05 -20.77 -6.57
N ASP A 344 9.59 -21.86 -7.12
CA ASP A 344 9.37 -23.22 -6.64
C ASP A 344 9.74 -23.37 -5.16
N ILE A 345 10.91 -22.84 -4.77
CA ILE A 345 11.35 -22.82 -3.37
C ILE A 345 10.48 -21.90 -2.54
N ALA A 346 10.18 -20.69 -3.03
CA ALA A 346 9.37 -19.71 -2.32
C ALA A 346 8.00 -20.29 -1.92
N LEU A 347 7.37 -21.03 -2.83
CA LEU A 347 6.13 -21.76 -2.54
C LEU A 347 6.34 -22.94 -1.59
N ALA A 348 7.38 -23.74 -1.80
CA ALA A 348 7.64 -24.93 -0.98
C ALA A 348 7.96 -24.62 0.48
N VAL A 349 8.55 -23.47 0.78
CA VAL A 349 8.81 -23.01 2.15
C VAL A 349 7.77 -22.00 2.64
N ASP A 350 6.81 -21.61 1.78
CA ASP A 350 5.84 -20.55 2.06
C ASP A 350 6.52 -19.23 2.48
N ALA A 351 7.51 -18.78 1.70
CA ALA A 351 8.16 -17.49 1.88
C ALA A 351 7.17 -16.33 1.68
N ASP A 352 7.50 -15.15 2.22
CA ASP A 352 6.65 -13.94 2.10
C ASP A 352 6.61 -13.43 0.66
N GLY A 353 7.65 -13.71 -0.12
CA GLY A 353 7.69 -13.35 -1.52
C GLY A 353 8.95 -13.75 -2.26
N ILE A 354 9.08 -13.17 -3.45
CA ILE A 354 10.21 -13.36 -4.34
C ILE A 354 10.78 -12.02 -4.80
N HIS A 355 12.04 -12.06 -5.22
CA HIS A 355 12.66 -10.99 -5.98
C HIS A 355 13.18 -11.55 -7.31
N ILE A 356 12.82 -10.91 -8.42
CA ILE A 356 13.19 -11.34 -9.77
C ILE A 356 13.93 -10.23 -10.53
N GLY A 357 14.90 -10.64 -11.33
CA GLY A 357 15.62 -9.81 -12.28
C GLY A 357 14.91 -9.70 -13.62
N GLN A 358 15.44 -8.83 -14.49
CA GLN A 358 14.88 -8.58 -15.83
C GLN A 358 14.99 -9.79 -16.78
N SER A 359 15.94 -10.70 -16.53
CA SER A 359 16.14 -11.94 -17.30
C SER A 359 15.35 -13.14 -16.76
N ASP A 360 14.69 -12.98 -15.62
CA ASP A 360 14.05 -14.07 -14.90
C ASP A 360 12.59 -14.24 -15.37
N MET A 361 11.78 -15.02 -14.66
CA MET A 361 10.38 -15.25 -15.05
C MET A 361 9.59 -13.92 -15.14
N PRO A 362 8.78 -13.70 -16.20
CA PRO A 362 7.94 -12.51 -16.29
C PRO A 362 7.00 -12.36 -15.08
N ILE A 363 6.87 -11.13 -14.57
CA ILE A 363 6.07 -10.81 -13.38
C ILE A 363 4.62 -11.30 -13.49
N GLU A 364 4.00 -11.23 -14.67
CA GLU A 364 2.63 -11.66 -14.90
C GLU A 364 2.45 -13.17 -14.67
N ILE A 365 3.46 -13.97 -15.04
CA ILE A 365 3.47 -15.41 -14.82
C ILE A 365 3.79 -15.70 -13.35
N ALA A 366 4.77 -15.00 -12.78
CA ALA A 366 5.11 -15.14 -11.37
C ALA A 366 3.90 -14.84 -10.48
N ARG A 367 3.15 -13.76 -10.75
CA ARG A 367 1.93 -13.38 -10.03
C ARG A 367 0.84 -14.43 -10.14
N LYS A 368 0.66 -15.06 -11.31
CA LYS A 368 -0.29 -16.18 -11.48
C LYS A 368 0.09 -17.41 -10.66
N LEU A 369 1.39 -17.70 -10.50
CA LEU A 369 1.87 -18.85 -9.73
C LEU A 369 1.81 -18.64 -8.22
N ILE A 370 2.22 -17.46 -7.74
CA ILE A 370 2.32 -17.19 -6.29
C ILE A 370 1.09 -16.50 -5.69
N GLY A 371 0.20 -15.99 -6.54
CA GLY A 371 -1.00 -15.24 -6.16
C GLY A 371 -0.70 -13.81 -5.71
N HIS A 372 -1.76 -13.10 -5.30
CA HIS A 372 -1.67 -11.72 -4.84
C HIS A 372 -1.28 -11.59 -3.36
N ASN A 373 -1.26 -12.71 -2.62
CA ASN A 373 -0.94 -12.74 -1.19
C ASN A 373 0.56 -12.69 -0.87
N LYS A 374 1.43 -12.88 -1.86
CA LYS A 374 2.89 -12.87 -1.71
C LYS A 374 3.53 -11.67 -2.41
N ILE A 375 4.67 -11.23 -1.92
CA ILE A 375 5.42 -10.07 -2.41
C ILE A 375 6.18 -10.43 -3.70
N ILE A 376 6.20 -9.52 -4.68
CA ILE A 376 7.09 -9.57 -5.84
C ILE A 376 7.88 -8.27 -5.93
N GLY A 377 9.19 -8.38 -5.69
CA GLY A 377 10.15 -7.33 -6.00
C GLY A 377 10.76 -7.49 -7.39
N ILE A 378 10.94 -6.39 -8.11
CA ILE A 378 11.58 -6.38 -9.43
C ILE A 378 12.83 -5.53 -9.41
N SER A 379 13.95 -6.05 -9.92
CA SER A 379 15.12 -5.20 -10.19
C SER A 379 14.87 -4.31 -11.42
N ALA A 380 15.11 -3.00 -11.34
CA ALA A 380 15.03 -2.08 -12.49
C ALA A 380 16.28 -1.19 -12.58
N LYS A 381 16.69 -0.86 -13.81
CA LYS A 381 17.84 0.00 -14.13
C LYS A 381 17.47 1.29 -14.89
N SER A 382 16.19 1.48 -15.21
CA SER A 382 15.66 2.67 -15.87
C SER A 382 14.25 2.97 -15.39
N TYR A 383 13.81 4.21 -15.61
CA TYR A 383 12.44 4.62 -15.34
C TYR A 383 11.40 3.78 -16.10
N GLU A 384 11.66 3.44 -17.36
CA GLU A 384 10.70 2.66 -18.16
C GLU A 384 10.55 1.22 -17.65
N GLU A 385 11.64 0.58 -17.21
CA GLU A 385 11.57 -0.73 -16.55
C GLU A 385 10.77 -0.66 -15.24
N ALA A 386 11.05 0.35 -14.40
CA ALA A 386 10.36 0.53 -13.12
C ALA A 386 8.86 0.83 -13.31
N LYS A 387 8.53 1.66 -14.31
CA LYS A 387 7.15 2.00 -14.68
C LYS A 387 6.40 0.78 -15.19
N ALA A 388 7.02 -0.03 -16.05
CA ALA A 388 6.44 -1.27 -16.54
C ALA A 388 6.21 -2.27 -15.39
N ALA A 389 7.17 -2.41 -14.47
CA ALA A 389 7.04 -3.28 -13.31
C ALA A 389 5.89 -2.85 -12.38
N GLN A 390 5.76 -1.56 -12.08
CA GLN A 390 4.65 -1.03 -11.29
C GLN A 390 3.30 -1.29 -11.98
N ALA A 391 3.19 -1.02 -13.28
CA ALA A 391 1.96 -1.24 -14.05
C ALA A 391 1.53 -2.71 -14.09
N LYS A 392 2.49 -3.63 -13.93
CA LYS A 392 2.28 -5.09 -13.89
C LYS A 392 2.07 -5.64 -12.47
N GLY A 393 1.99 -4.77 -11.45
CA GLY A 393 1.68 -5.17 -10.08
C GLY A 393 2.89 -5.63 -9.26
N ALA A 394 4.06 -5.02 -9.48
CA ALA A 394 5.20 -5.18 -8.57
C ALA A 394 4.89 -4.53 -7.21
N ASP A 395 5.31 -5.19 -6.13
CA ASP A 395 5.14 -4.68 -4.76
C ASP A 395 6.26 -3.72 -4.36
N TYR A 396 7.45 -3.82 -4.97
CA TYR A 396 8.54 -2.86 -4.84
C TYR A 396 9.52 -2.95 -6.02
N ILE A 397 10.31 -1.88 -6.19
CA ILE A 397 11.39 -1.79 -7.18
C ILE A 397 12.74 -1.82 -6.48
N GLY A 398 13.59 -2.78 -6.84
CA GLY A 398 15.01 -2.76 -6.53
C GLY A 398 15.78 -1.97 -7.59
N MET A 399 16.08 -0.71 -7.32
CA MET A 399 16.80 0.16 -8.24
C MET A 399 18.30 -0.14 -8.18
N GLY A 400 18.88 -0.74 -9.23
CA GLY A 400 20.30 -1.10 -9.27
C GLY A 400 21.04 -0.60 -10.52
N ALA A 401 22.38 -0.61 -10.60
CA ALA A 401 23.37 -0.49 -9.53
C ALA A 401 23.64 1.00 -9.27
N VAL A 402 23.33 1.49 -8.07
CA VAL A 402 23.49 2.92 -7.75
C VAL A 402 24.96 3.31 -7.60
N TYR A 403 25.77 2.39 -7.07
CA TYR A 403 27.22 2.53 -6.98
C TYR A 403 27.93 1.31 -7.55
N SER A 404 29.23 1.45 -7.83
CA SER A 404 30.06 0.34 -8.31
C SER A 404 30.10 -0.80 -7.27
N THR A 405 30.08 -2.04 -7.74
CA THR A 405 30.12 -3.24 -6.87
C THR A 405 31.06 -4.29 -7.42
N SER A 406 31.70 -5.03 -6.52
CA SER A 406 32.48 -6.24 -6.87
C SER A 406 31.60 -7.48 -7.07
N THR A 407 30.33 -7.45 -6.66
CA THR A 407 29.42 -8.62 -6.64
C THR A 407 28.78 -8.92 -8.01
N LYS A 408 28.87 -8.01 -8.97
CA LYS A 408 28.48 -8.22 -10.38
C LYS A 408 29.53 -7.56 -11.29
N SER A 409 30.24 -8.37 -12.08
CA SER A 409 31.31 -7.95 -12.99
C SER A 409 30.83 -7.14 -14.21
N ASP A 410 29.51 -6.93 -14.36
CA ASP A 410 28.89 -6.42 -15.58
C ASP A 410 27.69 -5.50 -15.28
N THR A 411 27.89 -4.52 -14.37
CA THR A 411 26.80 -3.63 -13.95
C THR A 411 27.03 -2.21 -14.47
N SER A 412 26.28 -1.84 -15.50
CA SER A 412 26.03 -0.44 -15.83
C SER A 412 25.41 0.26 -14.60
N ILE A 413 26.08 1.31 -14.14
CA ILE A 413 25.59 2.18 -13.07
C ILE A 413 24.40 2.97 -13.62
N ILE A 414 23.32 3.09 -12.84
CA ILE A 414 22.18 3.92 -13.22
C ILE A 414 22.60 5.40 -13.17
N SER A 415 22.22 6.20 -14.17
CA SER A 415 22.51 7.63 -14.15
C SER A 415 21.71 8.34 -13.06
N ASP A 416 22.26 9.42 -12.52
CA ASP A 416 21.56 10.24 -11.52
C ASP A 416 20.21 10.75 -12.03
N GLU A 417 20.11 11.09 -13.32
CA GLU A 417 18.86 11.50 -13.97
C GLU A 417 17.79 10.39 -13.95
N GLU A 418 18.17 9.13 -14.17
CA GLU A 418 17.23 8.00 -14.12
C GLU A 418 16.81 7.69 -12.68
N VAL A 419 17.72 7.84 -11.71
CA VAL A 419 17.40 7.75 -10.27
C VAL A 419 16.34 8.79 -9.90
N GLU A 420 16.54 10.05 -10.27
CA GLU A 420 15.59 11.13 -10.01
C GLU A 420 14.23 10.84 -10.65
N LYS A 421 14.19 10.44 -11.93
CA LYS A 421 12.93 10.08 -12.60
C LYS A 421 12.19 8.92 -11.92
N ILE A 422 12.91 7.89 -11.46
CA ILE A 422 12.29 6.76 -10.75
C ILE A 422 11.67 7.25 -9.45
N ILE A 423 12.41 8.01 -8.64
CA ILE A 423 11.92 8.57 -7.36
C ILE A 423 10.74 9.54 -7.57
N GLU A 424 10.75 10.30 -8.67
CA GLU A 424 9.71 11.29 -8.99
C GLU A 424 8.44 10.70 -9.59
N LYS A 425 8.45 9.48 -10.13
CA LYS A 425 7.29 8.96 -10.89
C LYS A 425 6.78 7.61 -10.42
N ILE A 426 7.60 6.80 -9.77
CA ILE A 426 7.18 5.54 -9.16
C ILE A 426 6.61 5.82 -7.77
N TYR A 427 5.47 5.21 -7.45
CA TYR A 427 4.79 5.38 -6.16
C TYR A 427 4.84 4.12 -5.29
N ILE A 428 5.14 2.94 -5.83
CA ILE A 428 5.44 1.75 -5.02
C ILE A 428 6.82 1.89 -4.33
N PRO A 429 7.13 1.12 -3.28
CA PRO A 429 8.41 1.17 -2.60
C PRO A 429 9.63 1.08 -3.53
N ILE A 430 10.59 1.99 -3.36
CA ILE A 430 11.84 2.03 -4.13
C ILE A 430 13.00 1.73 -3.19
N LEU A 431 13.72 0.64 -3.45
CA LEU A 431 14.89 0.22 -2.66
C LEU A 431 16.17 0.42 -3.47
N ALA A 432 17.14 1.12 -2.90
CA ALA A 432 18.45 1.28 -3.53
C ALA A 432 19.26 0.00 -3.40
N ILE A 433 19.74 -0.54 -4.53
CA ILE A 433 20.53 -1.78 -4.58
C ILE A 433 21.85 -1.52 -5.30
N GLY A 434 22.91 -2.15 -4.80
CA GLY A 434 24.22 -2.20 -5.46
C GLY A 434 25.17 -1.13 -4.94
N GLY A 435 26.15 -1.58 -4.17
CA GLY A 435 27.29 -0.77 -3.71
C GLY A 435 26.95 0.14 -2.54
N ILE A 436 25.83 -0.13 -1.88
CA ILE A 436 25.40 0.61 -0.68
C ILE A 436 26.25 0.15 0.51
N ASN A 437 26.79 1.13 1.24
CA ASN A 437 27.60 0.96 2.44
C ASN A 437 27.33 2.11 3.43
N ILE A 438 27.95 2.05 4.61
CA ILE A 438 27.78 3.08 5.65
C ILE A 438 28.15 4.51 5.19
N GLU A 439 29.05 4.64 4.21
CA GLU A 439 29.60 5.93 3.77
C GLU A 439 28.68 6.65 2.76
N ASN A 440 27.83 5.89 2.07
CA ASN A 440 26.96 6.41 1.01
C ASN A 440 25.46 6.23 1.27
N VAL A 441 25.06 5.46 2.28
CA VAL A 441 23.66 5.21 2.63
C VAL A 441 22.86 6.50 2.88
N ASP A 442 23.43 7.46 3.61
CA ASP A 442 22.77 8.76 3.87
C ASP A 442 22.50 9.55 2.58
N LYS A 443 23.42 9.50 1.62
CA LYS A 443 23.31 10.25 0.35
C LYS A 443 22.14 9.75 -0.49
N ILE A 444 21.93 8.44 -0.54
CA ILE A 444 20.84 7.86 -1.33
C ILE A 444 19.49 7.99 -0.63
N LEU A 445 19.45 7.89 0.70
CA LEU A 445 18.24 8.13 1.50
C LEU A 445 17.71 9.55 1.29
N LYS A 446 18.60 10.56 1.32
CA LYS A 446 18.25 11.96 1.04
C LYS A 446 17.69 12.22 -0.37
N LYS A 447 17.93 11.31 -1.32
CA LYS A 447 17.28 11.39 -2.64
C LYS A 447 15.80 11.03 -2.57
N GLY A 448 15.36 10.25 -1.57
CA GLY A 448 13.96 9.90 -1.32
C GLY A 448 13.60 8.43 -1.61
N VAL A 449 14.57 7.51 -1.53
CA VAL A 449 14.30 6.06 -1.56
C VAL A 449 13.65 5.60 -0.26
N ASP A 450 12.87 4.52 -0.31
CA ASP A 450 12.12 4.01 0.84
C ASP A 450 12.90 2.95 1.65
N GLY A 451 14.11 2.58 1.20
CA GLY A 451 15.00 1.64 1.87
C GLY A 451 16.25 1.30 1.07
N VAL A 452 17.15 0.52 1.68
CA VAL A 452 18.42 0.11 1.07
C VAL A 452 18.66 -1.39 1.17
N CYS A 453 19.25 -1.95 0.11
CA CYS A 453 19.66 -3.35 0.04
C CYS A 453 21.17 -3.48 0.12
N ILE A 454 21.67 -4.15 1.16
CA ILE A 454 23.10 -4.28 1.45
C ILE A 454 23.50 -5.76 1.46
N ILE A 455 24.73 -6.04 1.02
CA ILE A 455 25.36 -7.37 1.03
C ILE A 455 26.67 -7.29 1.81
N SER A 456 27.73 -6.86 1.12
CA SER A 456 29.11 -7.03 1.58
C SER A 456 29.46 -6.13 2.76
N ASP A 457 28.90 -4.92 2.84
CA ASP A 457 29.20 -3.99 3.94
C ASP A 457 28.81 -4.60 5.30
N ILE A 458 27.72 -5.38 5.35
CA ILE A 458 27.29 -6.09 6.56
C ILE A 458 27.98 -7.45 6.68
N LEU A 459 27.92 -8.27 5.63
CA LEU A 459 28.37 -9.67 5.73
C LEU A 459 29.89 -9.79 5.87
N ASN A 460 30.68 -8.87 5.31
CA ASN A 460 32.14 -8.87 5.46
C ASN A 460 32.60 -8.31 6.81
N ASN A 461 31.75 -7.57 7.54
CA ASN A 461 32.14 -6.90 8.78
C ASN A 461 32.31 -7.90 9.93
N ASP A 462 33.32 -7.74 10.79
CA ASP A 462 33.53 -8.63 11.94
C ASP A 462 32.31 -8.69 12.86
N ASP A 463 31.62 -7.56 13.05
CA ASP A 463 30.37 -7.46 13.80
C ASP A 463 29.22 -7.05 12.87
N CYS A 464 28.52 -8.07 12.32
CA CYS A 464 27.36 -7.85 11.44
C CYS A 464 26.22 -7.11 12.15
N LYS A 465 26.06 -7.32 13.47
CA LYS A 465 24.99 -6.69 14.23
C LYS A 465 25.25 -5.21 14.38
N LEU A 466 26.42 -4.84 14.92
CA LEU A 466 26.81 -3.43 15.09
C LEU A 466 26.75 -2.68 13.76
N ARG A 467 27.30 -3.27 12.69
CA ARG A 467 27.24 -2.68 11.35
C ARG A 467 25.82 -2.43 10.88
N THR A 468 24.90 -3.35 11.16
CA THR A 468 23.49 -3.18 10.79
C THR A 468 22.82 -2.10 11.66
N GLU A 469 23.13 -2.04 12.96
CA GLU A 469 22.61 -0.99 13.86
C GLU A 469 23.06 0.41 13.42
N GLU A 470 24.31 0.56 12.99
CA GLU A 470 24.84 1.82 12.44
C GLU A 470 24.06 2.27 11.21
N VAL A 471 23.78 1.35 10.27
CA VAL A 471 22.98 1.66 9.08
C VAL A 471 21.54 2.01 9.45
N VAL A 472 20.90 1.22 10.31
CA VAL A 472 19.52 1.45 10.77
C VAL A 472 19.40 2.79 11.49
N LYS A 473 20.43 3.21 12.23
CA LYS A 473 20.45 4.55 12.84
C LYS A 473 20.43 5.65 11.79
N ILE A 474 21.25 5.56 10.74
CA ILE A 474 21.25 6.56 9.66
C ILE A 474 19.90 6.59 8.93
N ILE A 475 19.29 5.43 8.72
CA ILE A 475 17.93 5.32 8.16
C ILE A 475 16.94 6.08 9.03
N LYS A 476 16.96 5.89 10.36
CA LYS A 476 16.06 6.57 11.29
C LYS A 476 16.29 8.06 11.38
N ASP A 477 17.54 8.53 11.26
CA ASP A 477 17.86 9.95 11.26
C ASP A 477 17.36 10.68 9.99
N ASN A 478 16.91 9.94 8.97
CA ASN A 478 16.32 10.46 7.74
C ASN A 478 14.77 10.44 7.73
N TYR A 479 14.12 9.98 8.81
CA TYR A 479 12.67 10.00 9.02
C TYR A 479 12.34 10.89 10.21
#